data_AF-A0A3D0DEF6-F1
#
_entry.id   AF-A0A3D0DEF6-F1
#
_cell.length_a   1.000
_cell.length_b   1.000
_cell.length_c   1.000
_cell.angle_alpha   90.00
_cell.angle_beta   90.00
_cell.angle_gamma   90.00
#
_symmetry.space_group_name_H-M   'P 1'
#
loop_
_entity.id
_entity.type
_entity.pdbx_description
1 polymer ?
#
loop_
_entity_poly.entity_id
_entity_poly.type
_entity_poly.pdbx_seq_one_letter_code
_entity_poly.pdbx_strand_id
1 'polypeptide(L)'
;MDPILDIKDLRDEEFIVNMGPQHPSTHGVLRLMLRIDGEFIRGMTPHVGYLHRSIEKIAENRTYNQFMPYTDRIDYCASMPCNQAWAVAIEKLAAIEVPERAEYIRVMMVELNRIASHLLYLGIMSLDLGAITPFLYTFREREQVLDLFEMTCGQRLTYNYIRIGGVARDLTPEFD
;
A
#
# COMPACT_ATOMS: atom_id res chain seq x y z
N MET A 1 -11.18 1.62 28.47
CA MET A 1 -12.49 1.04 28.13
C MET A 1 -13.02 1.89 26.99
N ASP A 2 -13.29 1.30 25.83
CA ASP A 2 -13.65 2.08 24.64
C ASP A 2 -15.00 2.79 24.89
N PRO A 3 -15.05 4.13 24.87
CA PRO A 3 -16.21 4.90 25.32
C PRO A 3 -17.46 4.71 24.44
N ILE A 4 -17.30 4.15 23.23
CA ILE A 4 -18.39 3.86 22.29
C ILE A 4 -19.08 2.51 22.60
N LEU A 5 -18.42 1.65 23.38
CA LEU A 5 -18.85 0.28 23.67
C LEU A 5 -19.53 0.10 25.03
N ASP A 6 -19.85 1.18 25.75
CA ASP A 6 -20.57 1.05 27.02
C ASP A 6 -22.02 0.66 26.75
N ILE A 7 -22.33 -0.61 27.04
CA ILE A 7 -23.64 -1.25 26.82
C ILE A 7 -24.75 -0.48 27.58
N LYS A 8 -24.39 0.29 28.61
CA LYS A 8 -25.31 1.09 29.42
C LYS A 8 -25.93 2.27 28.66
N ASP A 9 -25.31 2.73 27.57
CA ASP A 9 -25.77 3.87 26.77
C ASP A 9 -26.55 3.46 25.51
N LEU A 10 -26.87 2.18 25.35
CA LEU A 10 -27.68 1.68 24.23
C LEU A 10 -29.16 1.97 24.47
N ARG A 11 -29.83 2.51 23.44
CA ARG A 11 -31.30 2.54 23.38
C ARG A 11 -31.81 1.13 23.05
N ASP A 12 -33.06 0.84 23.40
CA ASP A 12 -33.66 -0.50 23.27
C ASP A 12 -33.60 -1.11 21.84
N GLU A 13 -33.43 -0.29 20.80
CA GLU A 13 -33.37 -0.69 19.38
C GLU A 13 -31.94 -0.71 18.78
N GLU A 14 -30.91 -0.36 19.57
CA GLU A 14 -29.53 -0.31 19.09
C GLU A 14 -28.77 -1.62 19.34
N PHE A 15 -28.04 -2.06 18.32
CA PHE A 15 -27.23 -3.28 18.37
C PHE A 15 -25.76 -2.96 18.21
N ILE A 16 -24.91 -3.73 18.92
CA ILE A 16 -23.47 -3.73 18.69
C ILE A 16 -23.13 -4.91 17.77
N VAL A 17 -22.58 -4.60 16.60
CA VAL A 17 -22.12 -5.60 15.63
C VAL A 17 -20.59 -5.61 15.58
N ASN A 18 -20.00 -6.78 15.80
CA ASN A 18 -18.57 -7.01 15.63
C ASN A 18 -18.30 -7.51 14.22
N MET A 19 -17.80 -6.61 13.37
CA MET A 19 -17.32 -6.93 12.04
C MET A 19 -15.87 -7.40 12.15
N GLY A 20 -15.65 -8.70 11.94
CA GLY A 20 -14.39 -9.37 12.22
C GLY A 20 -13.25 -8.94 11.29
N PRO A 21 -11.98 -9.18 11.69
CA PRO A 21 -10.80 -8.69 10.99
C PRO A 21 -10.61 -9.22 9.56
N GLN A 22 -11.27 -10.31 9.20
CA GLN A 22 -11.16 -10.99 7.90
C GLN A 22 -12.49 -11.12 7.16
N HIS A 23 -13.61 -10.93 7.86
CA HIS A 23 -14.94 -11.09 7.32
C HIS A 23 -15.85 -9.95 7.80
N PRO A 24 -16.58 -9.28 6.89
CA PRO A 24 -16.60 -9.45 5.44
C PRO A 24 -15.35 -8.80 4.80
N SER A 25 -14.90 -9.36 3.69
CA SER A 25 -13.59 -9.18 3.05
C SER A 25 -13.14 -7.72 2.81
N THR A 26 -12.58 -7.06 3.82
CA THR A 26 -12.10 -5.66 3.71
C THR A 26 -10.66 -5.56 3.18
N HIS A 27 -10.35 -6.16 2.03
CA HIS A 27 -9.12 -5.94 1.22
C HIS A 27 -7.80 -5.65 1.99
N GLY A 28 -7.64 -6.33 3.12
CA GLY A 28 -6.84 -5.88 4.26
C GLY A 28 -7.43 -6.46 5.56
N VAL A 29 -6.77 -6.21 6.69
CA VAL A 29 -7.19 -6.75 7.99
C VAL A 29 -7.65 -5.63 8.90
N LEU A 30 -8.96 -5.54 9.14
CA LEU A 30 -9.56 -4.47 9.93
C LEU A 30 -10.77 -5.01 10.69
N ARG A 31 -10.77 -4.81 12.01
CA ARG A 31 -11.94 -5.12 12.85
C ARG A 31 -12.69 -3.83 13.14
N LEU A 32 -14.01 -3.84 12.92
CA LEU A 32 -14.88 -2.71 13.21
C LEU A 32 -15.92 -3.12 14.25
N MET A 33 -15.98 -2.37 15.34
CA MET A 33 -17.09 -2.47 16.29
C MET A 33 -18.11 -1.39 15.94
N LEU A 34 -19.28 -1.80 15.47
CA LEU A 34 -20.32 -0.93 14.95
C LEU A 34 -21.48 -0.83 15.95
N ARG A 35 -21.93 0.39 16.23
CA ARG A 35 -23.21 0.66 16.89
C ARG A 35 -24.23 0.99 15.82
N ILE A 36 -25.24 0.15 15.67
CA ILE A 36 -26.20 0.19 14.57
C ILE A 36 -27.60 0.36 15.13
N ASP A 37 -28.39 1.20 14.47
CA ASP A 37 -29.82 1.43 14.69
C ASP A 37 -30.54 1.12 13.38
N GLY A 38 -31.08 -0.10 13.27
CA GLY A 38 -31.62 -0.63 12.01
C GLY A 38 -30.56 -0.68 10.89
N GLU A 39 -30.73 0.15 9.86
CA GLU A 39 -29.79 0.28 8.73
C GLU A 39 -28.79 1.44 8.91
N PHE A 40 -28.91 2.23 9.99
CA PHE A 40 -28.09 3.40 10.22
C PHE A 40 -26.93 3.11 11.18
N ILE A 41 -25.71 3.45 10.78
CA ILE A 41 -24.54 3.39 11.65
C ILE A 41 -24.54 4.65 12.55
N ARG A 42 -24.68 4.45 13.86
CA ARG A 42 -24.67 5.53 14.87
C ARG A 42 -23.26 5.82 15.41
N GLY A 43 -22.39 4.81 15.40
CA GLY A 43 -21.00 4.95 15.82
C GLY A 43 -20.15 3.77 15.38
N MET A 44 -18.84 3.98 15.28
CA MET A 44 -17.89 2.95 14.89
C MET A 44 -16.56 3.15 15.61
N THR A 45 -16.03 2.07 16.18
CA THR A 45 -14.66 2.01 16.70
C THR A 45 -13.82 1.09 15.81
N PRO A 46 -12.83 1.62 15.07
CA PRO A 46 -11.90 0.79 14.32
C PRO A 46 -10.80 0.24 15.23
N HIS A 47 -10.61 -1.08 15.21
CA HIS A 47 -9.48 -1.75 15.82
C HIS A 47 -8.44 -2.08 14.75
N VAL A 48 -7.33 -1.34 14.77
CA VAL A 48 -6.20 -1.48 13.85
C VAL A 48 -5.03 -2.20 14.52
N GLY A 49 -3.98 -2.51 13.76
CA GLY A 49 -2.72 -3.06 14.31
C GLY A 49 -2.51 -4.56 14.12
N TYR A 50 -3.48 -5.28 13.53
CA TYR A 50 -3.31 -6.71 13.18
C TYR A 50 -2.15 -6.97 12.21
N LEU A 51 -1.73 -5.96 11.45
CA LEU A 51 -0.57 -6.00 10.55
C LEU A 51 0.60 -5.12 11.05
N HIS A 52 0.61 -4.76 12.33
CA HIS A 52 1.76 -4.05 12.92
C HIS A 52 2.98 -4.98 12.92
N ARG A 53 4.05 -4.56 12.24
CA ARG A 53 5.29 -5.33 12.07
C ARG A 53 6.52 -4.64 12.68
N SER A 54 6.31 -3.61 13.51
CA SER A 54 7.37 -2.83 14.16
C SER A 54 8.46 -2.36 13.19
N ILE A 55 8.08 -1.91 11.99
CA ILE A 55 9.01 -1.52 10.92
C ILE A 55 9.96 -0.40 11.39
N GLU A 56 9.46 0.56 12.17
CA GLU A 56 10.25 1.62 12.77
C GLU A 56 11.35 1.06 13.70
N LYS A 57 11.03 0.06 14.51
CA LYS A 57 12.01 -0.59 15.39
C LYS A 57 13.05 -1.40 14.61
N ILE A 58 12.65 -1.97 13.48
CA ILE A 58 13.59 -2.64 12.56
C ILE A 58 14.53 -1.61 11.93
N ALA A 59 14.02 -0.42 11.57
CA ALA A 59 14.82 0.65 10.99
C ALA A 59 15.97 1.08 11.90
N GLU A 60 15.73 1.18 13.22
CA GLU A 60 16.77 1.50 14.21
C GLU A 60 17.94 0.50 14.21
N ASN A 61 17.68 -0.76 13.85
CA ASN A 61 18.65 -1.86 13.92
C ASN A 61 19.23 -2.23 12.55
N ARG A 62 19.04 -1.40 11.51
CA ARG A 62 19.50 -1.67 10.14
C ARG A 62 20.20 -0.46 9.57
N THR A 63 21.17 -0.70 8.69
CA THR A 63 21.76 0.40 7.93
C THR A 63 20.77 0.92 6.88
N TYR A 64 20.97 2.15 6.42
CA TYR A 64 20.10 2.81 5.42
C TYR A 64 19.81 1.94 4.18
N ASN A 65 20.85 1.27 3.66
CA ASN A 65 20.71 0.36 2.51
C ASN A 65 19.99 -0.96 2.86
N GLN A 66 20.24 -1.50 4.06
CA GLN A 66 19.57 -2.71 4.53
C GLN A 66 18.08 -2.49 4.83
N PHE A 67 17.69 -1.25 5.12
CA PHE A 67 16.29 -0.90 5.36
C PHE A 67 15.48 -0.70 4.07
N MET A 68 16.13 -0.40 2.93
CA MET A 68 15.45 -0.19 1.63
C MET A 68 14.43 -1.30 1.25
N PRO A 69 14.69 -2.61 1.42
CA PRO A 69 13.70 -3.63 1.08
C PRO A 69 12.46 -3.63 2.01
N TYR A 70 12.52 -2.96 3.16
CA TYR A 70 11.39 -2.82 4.07
C TYR A 70 10.45 -1.69 3.63
N THR A 71 10.94 -0.69 2.90
CA THR A 71 10.10 0.41 2.40
C THR A 71 9.12 -0.06 1.33
N ASP A 72 9.51 -1.05 0.50
CA ASP A 72 8.61 -1.79 -0.40
C ASP A 72 7.40 -2.44 0.31
N ARG A 73 7.52 -2.68 1.61
CA ARG A 73 6.51 -3.41 2.39
C ARG A 73 5.62 -2.47 3.20
N ILE A 74 5.88 -1.18 3.19
CA ILE A 74 5.05 -0.18 3.88
C ILE A 74 3.72 -0.04 3.14
N ASP A 75 3.79 0.25 1.84
CA ASP A 75 2.68 0.15 0.91
C ASP A 75 3.07 -0.86 -0.18
N TYR A 76 2.47 -2.05 -0.12
CA TYR A 76 2.77 -3.13 -1.08
C TYR A 76 2.11 -2.91 -2.45
N CYS A 77 1.18 -1.97 -2.57
CA CYS A 77 0.57 -1.59 -3.84
C CYS A 77 1.41 -0.52 -4.55
N ALA A 78 2.03 0.36 -3.76
CA ALA A 78 2.80 1.52 -4.21
C ALA A 78 4.25 1.52 -3.67
N SER A 79 4.93 0.37 -3.81
CA SER A 79 6.29 0.13 -3.29
C SER A 79 7.35 1.11 -3.81
N MET A 80 7.29 1.49 -5.10
CA MET A 80 8.29 2.38 -5.73
C MET A 80 8.28 3.79 -5.12
N PRO A 81 7.12 4.47 -4.95
CA PRO A 81 7.06 5.75 -4.23
C PRO A 81 7.63 5.67 -2.80
N CYS A 82 7.39 4.57 -2.07
CA CYS A 82 7.95 4.40 -0.73
C CYS A 82 9.49 4.32 -0.74
N ASN A 83 10.07 3.58 -1.70
CA ASN A 83 11.53 3.55 -1.88
C ASN A 83 12.08 4.92 -2.29
N GLN A 84 11.38 5.64 -3.18
CA GLN A 84 11.81 6.99 -3.58
C GLN A 84 11.78 7.95 -2.40
N ALA A 85 10.74 7.93 -1.57
CA ALA A 85 10.66 8.78 -0.38
C ALA A 85 11.84 8.53 0.57
N TRP A 86 12.20 7.26 0.79
CA TRP A 86 13.35 6.88 1.62
C TRP A 86 14.68 7.32 1.00
N ALA A 87 14.89 7.05 -0.29
CA ALA A 87 16.11 7.44 -1.01
C ALA A 87 16.31 8.96 -0.99
N VAL A 88 15.28 9.73 -1.34
CA VAL A 88 15.33 11.20 -1.39
C VAL A 88 15.56 11.79 0.01
N ALA A 89 14.98 11.22 1.06
CA ALA A 89 15.22 11.68 2.43
C ALA A 89 16.71 11.55 2.81
N ILE A 90 17.34 10.44 2.45
CA ILE A 90 18.76 10.18 2.75
C ILE A 90 19.68 10.98 1.84
N GLU A 91 19.34 11.11 0.56
CA GLU A 91 20.08 11.93 -0.41
C GLU A 91 20.15 13.38 0.04
N LYS A 92 19.02 13.93 0.52
CA LYS A 92 18.97 15.27 1.12
C LYS A 92 19.80 15.37 2.41
N LEU A 93 19.74 14.36 3.28
CA LEU A 93 20.50 14.34 4.53
C LEU A 93 22.02 14.28 4.27
N ALA A 94 22.45 13.54 3.26
CA ALA A 94 23.85 13.31 2.91
C ALA A 94 24.38 14.26 1.82
N ALA A 95 23.56 15.19 1.32
CA ALA A 95 23.86 16.09 0.20
C ALA A 95 24.39 15.36 -1.05
N ILE A 96 23.74 14.25 -1.41
CA ILE A 96 24.08 13.45 -2.59
C ILE A 96 23.29 13.98 -3.79
N GLU A 97 23.98 14.34 -4.87
CA GLU A 97 23.37 14.63 -6.15
C GLU A 97 23.13 13.34 -6.94
N VAL A 98 21.91 13.19 -7.46
CA VAL A 98 21.50 12.04 -8.27
C VAL A 98 21.66 12.39 -9.76
N PRO A 99 22.17 11.47 -10.60
CA PRO A 99 22.25 11.72 -12.04
C PRO A 99 20.87 12.01 -12.66
N GLU A 100 20.80 12.97 -13.57
CA GLU A 100 19.54 13.41 -14.21
C GLU A 100 18.76 12.25 -14.85
N ARG A 101 19.46 11.34 -15.55
CA ARG A 101 18.84 10.14 -16.12
C ARG A 101 18.16 9.26 -15.06
N ALA A 102 18.77 9.11 -13.88
CA ALA A 102 18.20 8.32 -12.81
C ALA A 102 16.97 8.99 -12.18
N GLU A 103 16.91 10.33 -12.15
CA GLU A 103 15.73 11.07 -11.73
C GLU A 103 14.54 10.84 -12.68
N TYR A 104 14.75 10.94 -13.99
CA TYR A 104 13.70 10.64 -14.96
C TYR A 104 13.18 9.21 -14.86
N ILE A 105 14.09 8.23 -14.73
CA ILE A 105 13.70 6.82 -14.56
C ILE A 105 12.87 6.64 -13.28
N ARG A 106 13.25 7.27 -12.16
CA ARG A 106 12.48 7.21 -10.91
C ARG A 106 11.06 7.73 -11.09
N VAL A 107 10.90 8.90 -11.71
CA VAL A 107 9.58 9.49 -11.95
C VAL A 107 8.74 8.56 -12.82
N MET A 108 9.28 8.05 -13.93
CA MET A 108 8.55 7.11 -14.81
C MET A 108 8.11 5.85 -14.04
N MET A 109 9.00 5.24 -13.26
CA MET A 109 8.68 4.04 -12.47
C MET A 109 7.66 4.30 -11.38
N VAL A 110 7.73 5.44 -10.71
CA VAL A 110 6.77 5.82 -9.67
C VAL A 110 5.39 6.10 -10.25
N GLU A 111 5.31 6.76 -11.40
CA GLU A 111 4.01 7.01 -12.06
C GLU A 111 3.40 5.73 -12.64
N LEU A 112 4.20 4.82 -13.21
CA LEU A 112 3.72 3.49 -13.59
C LEU A 112 3.18 2.72 -12.37
N ASN A 113 3.89 2.76 -11.24
CA ASN A 113 3.45 2.05 -10.04
C ASN A 113 2.21 2.72 -9.41
N ARG A 114 2.08 4.04 -9.53
CA ARG A 114 0.86 4.78 -9.18
C ARG A 114 -0.33 4.27 -10.00
N ILE A 115 -0.20 4.14 -11.32
CA ILE A 115 -1.26 3.60 -12.19
C ILE A 115 -1.63 2.18 -11.76
N ALA A 116 -0.64 1.30 -11.56
CA ALA A 116 -0.87 -0.07 -11.10
C ALA A 116 -1.61 -0.14 -9.76
N SER A 117 -1.27 0.75 -8.82
CA SER A 117 -1.96 0.87 -7.52
C SER A 117 -3.42 1.32 -7.68
N HIS A 118 -3.69 2.30 -8.56
CA HIS A 118 -5.06 2.77 -8.82
C HIS A 118 -5.91 1.73 -9.56
N LEU A 119 -5.34 0.95 -10.48
CA LEU A 119 -6.02 -0.15 -11.15
C LEU A 119 -6.46 -1.23 -10.15
N LEU A 120 -5.60 -1.55 -9.19
CA LEU A 120 -5.93 -2.45 -8.08
C LEU A 120 -7.07 -1.86 -7.24
N TYR A 121 -6.94 -0.62 -6.78
CA TYR A 121 -7.97 0.08 -6.00
C TYR A 121 -9.34 0.06 -6.71
N LEU A 122 -9.39 0.46 -7.99
CA LEU A 122 -10.64 0.50 -8.75
C LEU A 122 -11.26 -0.88 -8.95
N GLY A 123 -10.43 -1.89 -9.27
CA GLY A 123 -10.92 -3.26 -9.46
C GLY A 123 -11.51 -3.83 -8.19
N ILE A 124 -10.81 -3.63 -7.08
CA ILE A 124 -11.21 -4.08 -5.75
C ILE A 124 -12.49 -3.37 -5.28
N MET A 125 -12.56 -2.04 -5.39
CA MET A 125 -13.75 -1.27 -5.05
C MET A 125 -14.98 -1.69 -5.88
N SER A 126 -14.77 -2.03 -7.16
CA SER A 126 -15.85 -2.54 -8.01
C SER A 126 -16.35 -3.90 -7.52
N LEU A 127 -15.43 -4.78 -7.09
CA LEU A 127 -15.75 -6.10 -6.56
C LEU A 127 -16.54 -5.99 -5.24
N ASP A 128 -16.16 -5.07 -4.35
CA ASP A 128 -16.87 -4.79 -3.10
C ASP A 128 -18.33 -4.34 -3.33
N LEU A 129 -18.57 -3.59 -4.41
CA LEU A 129 -19.91 -3.19 -4.83
C LEU A 129 -20.69 -4.31 -5.57
N GLY A 130 -20.05 -5.47 -5.80
CA GLY A 130 -20.64 -6.63 -6.47
C GLY A 130 -20.38 -6.72 -7.98
N ALA A 131 -19.61 -5.80 -8.56
CA ALA A 131 -19.29 -5.78 -9.99
C ALA A 131 -17.96 -6.50 -10.30
N ILE A 132 -18.06 -7.72 -10.84
CA ILE A 132 -16.89 -8.58 -11.14
C ILE A 132 -16.20 -8.21 -12.46
N THR A 133 -16.94 -7.76 -13.48
CA THR A 133 -16.37 -7.49 -14.80
C THR A 133 -15.29 -6.39 -14.80
N PRO A 134 -15.49 -5.23 -14.13
CA PRO A 134 -14.45 -4.19 -14.07
C PRO A 134 -13.17 -4.66 -13.39
N PHE A 135 -13.28 -5.51 -12.36
CA PHE A 135 -12.13 -6.12 -11.67
C PHE A 135 -11.23 -6.90 -12.63
N LEU A 136 -11.81 -7.71 -13.53
CA LEU A 136 -11.03 -8.47 -14.50
C LEU A 136 -10.30 -7.57 -15.49
N TYR A 137 -10.92 -6.47 -15.93
CA TYR A 137 -10.29 -5.53 -16.87
C TYR A 137 -9.16 -4.75 -16.23
N THR A 138 -9.34 -4.24 -15.00
CA THR A 138 -8.26 -3.49 -14.33
C THR A 138 -7.08 -4.38 -14.00
N PHE A 139 -7.31 -5.65 -13.65
CA PHE A 139 -6.22 -6.62 -13.43
C PHE A 139 -5.48 -6.96 -14.72
N ARG A 140 -6.15 -7.07 -15.87
CA ARG A 140 -5.48 -7.27 -17.16
C ARG A 140 -4.49 -6.14 -17.46
N GLU A 141 -4.91 -4.89 -17.33
CA GLU A 141 -4.04 -3.73 -17.55
C GLU A 141 -2.91 -3.67 -16.51
N ARG A 142 -3.21 -4.05 -15.26
CA ARG A 142 -2.21 -4.08 -14.19
C ARG A 142 -1.11 -5.10 -14.48
N GLU A 143 -1.45 -6.29 -15.01
CA GLU A 143 -0.45 -7.30 -15.37
C GLU A 143 0.55 -6.79 -16.41
N GLN A 144 0.13 -6.00 -17.40
CA GLN A 144 1.04 -5.39 -18.38
C GLN A 144 2.07 -4.49 -17.71
N VAL A 145 1.66 -3.70 -16.72
CA VAL A 145 2.57 -2.85 -15.93
C VAL A 145 3.51 -3.71 -15.07
N LEU A 146 3.04 -4.83 -14.51
CA LEU A 146 3.87 -5.75 -13.75
C LEU A 146 4.92 -6.45 -14.62
N ASP A 147 4.60 -6.76 -15.87
CA ASP A 147 5.55 -7.34 -16.82
C ASP A 147 6.68 -6.35 -17.14
N LEU A 148 6.37 -5.05 -17.28
CA LEU A 148 7.38 -3.98 -17.42
C LEU A 148 8.30 -3.90 -16.18
N PHE A 149 7.75 -4.07 -14.98
CA PHE A 149 8.57 -4.12 -13.77
C PHE A 149 9.42 -5.40 -13.71
N GLU A 150 8.89 -6.54 -14.12
CA GLU A 150 9.67 -7.78 -14.18
C GLU A 150 10.84 -7.67 -15.17
N MET A 151 10.63 -7.07 -16.34
CA MET A 151 11.69 -6.81 -17.32
C MET A 151 12.82 -5.95 -16.74
N THR A 152 12.49 -4.97 -15.90
CA THR A 152 13.46 -3.97 -15.41
C THR A 152 14.15 -4.36 -14.10
N CYS A 153 13.40 -4.89 -13.13
CA CYS A 153 13.92 -5.26 -11.81
C CYS A 153 13.89 -6.75 -11.50
N GLY A 154 13.24 -7.58 -12.33
CA GLY A 154 13.11 -9.02 -12.12
C GLY A 154 12.12 -9.40 -11.01
N GLN A 155 11.28 -8.46 -10.56
CA GLN A 155 10.36 -8.65 -9.44
C GLN A 155 8.99 -8.04 -9.75
N ARG A 156 7.91 -8.61 -9.15
CA ARG A 156 6.52 -8.20 -9.43
C ARG A 156 5.82 -7.41 -8.32
N LEU A 157 6.42 -7.28 -7.13
CA LEU A 157 5.77 -6.63 -5.99
C LEU A 157 6.75 -5.84 -5.11
N THR A 158 7.76 -6.52 -4.57
CA THR A 158 8.85 -5.90 -3.81
C THR A 158 9.99 -5.66 -4.78
N TYR A 159 10.01 -4.49 -5.42
CA TYR A 159 10.87 -4.24 -6.58
C TYR A 159 12.31 -3.89 -6.22
N ASN A 160 12.50 -3.23 -5.07
CA ASN A 160 13.82 -2.88 -4.54
C ASN A 160 14.76 -2.24 -5.59
N TYR A 161 14.18 -1.49 -6.53
CA TYR A 161 14.83 -1.00 -7.75
C TYR A 161 15.41 0.41 -7.56
N ILE A 162 14.64 1.30 -6.92
CA ILE A 162 15.13 2.62 -6.53
C ILE A 162 16.13 2.44 -5.38
N ARG A 163 17.30 3.06 -5.53
CA ARG A 163 18.41 2.97 -4.56
C ARG A 163 18.84 4.35 -4.14
N ILE A 164 19.46 4.47 -2.97
CA ILE A 164 20.12 5.72 -2.56
C ILE A 164 21.20 6.04 -3.59
N GLY A 165 21.13 7.23 -4.19
CA GLY A 165 22.01 7.69 -5.27
C GLY A 165 21.53 7.42 -6.71
N GLY A 166 20.36 6.78 -6.89
CA GLY A 166 19.77 6.60 -8.23
C GLY A 166 18.86 5.37 -8.35
N VAL A 167 19.18 4.50 -9.31
CA VAL A 167 18.46 3.25 -9.62
C VAL A 167 19.44 2.08 -9.65
N ALA A 168 18.98 0.86 -9.37
CA ALA A 168 19.84 -0.31 -9.29
C ALA A 168 20.44 -0.74 -10.65
N ARG A 169 19.67 -0.57 -11.74
CA ARG A 169 20.02 -0.93 -13.12
C ARG A 169 19.35 0.04 -14.08
N ASP A 170 19.95 0.30 -15.23
CA ASP A 170 19.30 1.10 -16.28
C ASP A 170 18.16 0.29 -16.95
N LEU A 171 17.29 0.97 -17.69
CA LEU A 171 16.24 0.36 -18.50
C LEU A 171 16.85 -0.49 -19.61
N THR A 172 16.24 -1.63 -19.94
CA THR A 172 16.69 -2.44 -21.07
C THR A 172 16.29 -1.78 -22.40
N PRO A 173 17.01 -2.05 -23.51
CA PRO A 173 16.64 -1.50 -24.82
C PRO A 173 15.25 -1.93 -25.30
N GLU A 174 14.70 -3.04 -24.78
CA GLU A 174 13.34 -3.48 -25.09
C GLU A 174 12.25 -2.70 -24.34
N PHE A 175 12.63 -1.72 -23.51
CA PHE A 175 11.71 -0.84 -22.77
C PHE A 175 11.35 0.44 -23.56
N ASP A 176 12.05 0.74 -24.66
CA ASP A 176 11.81 1.89 -25.56
C ASP A 176 10.67 1.64 -26.58
#